data_AF-A0A0G1XK94-F1
#
_entry.id   AF-A0A0G1XK94-F1
#
_cell.length_a   1.000
_cell.length_b   1.000
_cell.length_c   1.000
_cell.angle_alpha   90.00
_cell.angle_beta   90.00
_cell.angle_gamma   90.00
#
_symmetry.space_group_name_H-M   'P 1'
#
loop_
_entity.id
_entity.type
_entity.pdbx_description
1 polymer ?
#
loop_
_entity_poly.entity_id
_entity_poly.type
_entity_poly.pdbx_seq_one_letter_code
_entity_poly.pdbx_strand_id
1 'polypeptide(L)'
;MYYFYVLQFRKNRKLYKGLTNDLDRRMSEHRRGDSDFTSRNGEFDLIFYEAYLNKKDAEVAEKYFKSGHGREVLAGKLKNYLGAPHRRTGGVA
;
A
#
# COMPACT_ATOMS: atom_id res chain seq x y z
N MET A 1 -12.60 14.77 -0.79
CA MET A 1 -11.39 14.14 -1.37
C MET A 1 -11.38 12.69 -0.94
N TYR A 2 -10.90 11.79 -1.79
CA TYR A 2 -10.76 10.35 -1.52
C TYR A 2 -9.33 9.94 -1.85
N TYR A 3 -8.78 9.02 -1.07
CA TYR A 3 -7.37 8.65 -1.14
C TYR A 3 -7.25 7.13 -1.23
N PHE A 4 -6.66 6.66 -2.33
CA PHE A 4 -6.04 5.34 -2.36
C PHE A 4 -4.64 5.47 -1.74
N TYR A 5 -4.27 4.56 -0.84
CA TYR A 5 -2.97 4.61 -0.15
C TYR A 5 -2.32 3.24 -0.01
N VAL A 6 -0.99 3.26 0.11
CA VAL A 6 -0.17 2.08 0.32
C VAL A 6 0.73 2.29 1.53
N LEU A 7 0.63 1.38 2.49
CA LEU A 7 1.51 1.31 3.65
C LEU A 7 2.52 0.19 3.45
N GLN A 8 3.74 0.37 3.94
CA GLN A 8 4.71 -0.70 4.11
C GLN A 8 5.02 -0.88 5.59
N PHE A 9 4.82 -2.10 6.09
CA PHE A 9 5.23 -2.43 7.45
C PHE A 9 6.72 -2.62 7.53
N ARG A 10 7.36 -1.97 8.51
CA ARG A 10 8.82 -2.00 8.70
C ARG A 10 9.31 -3.40 9.02
N LYS A 11 8.56 -4.13 9.87
CA LYS A 11 8.94 -5.45 10.40
C LYS A 11 9.07 -6.53 9.32
N ASN A 12 8.15 -6.58 8.37
CA ASN A 12 8.03 -7.71 7.42
C ASN A 12 7.89 -7.27 5.96
N ARG A 13 8.05 -5.97 5.69
CA ARG A 13 7.97 -5.35 4.35
C ARG A 13 6.63 -5.61 3.63
N LYS A 14 5.61 -6.11 4.33
CA LYS A 14 4.27 -6.34 3.75
C LYS A 14 3.65 -5.01 3.34
N LEU A 15 2.94 -5.03 2.22
CA LEU A 15 2.20 -3.89 1.73
C LEU A 15 0.73 -4.02 2.13
N TYR A 16 0.17 -2.93 2.65
CA TYR A 16 -1.27 -2.78 2.84
C TYR A 16 -1.80 -1.74 1.88
N LYS A 17 -2.96 -1.99 1.28
CA LYS A 17 -3.60 -1.12 0.30
C LYS A 17 -5.02 -0.83 0.75
N GLY A 18 -5.37 0.45 0.86
CA GLY A 18 -6.71 0.84 1.30
C GLY A 18 -7.20 2.11 0.64
N LEU A 19 -8.46 2.43 0.94
CA LEU A 19 -9.15 3.63 0.53
C LEU A 19 -9.68 4.37 1.77
N THR A 20 -9.62 5.71 1.76
CA THR A 20 -10.21 6.55 2.82
C THR A 20 -10.64 7.90 2.25
N ASN A 21 -11.58 8.59 2.91
CA ASN A 21 -11.91 9.98 2.60
C ASN A 21 -11.08 10.99 3.42
N ASP A 22 -10.30 10.49 4.37
CA ASP A 22 -9.47 11.26 5.28
C ASP A 22 -8.20 10.45 5.56
N LEU A 23 -7.07 10.92 5.01
CA LEU A 23 -5.80 10.22 5.07
C LEU A 23 -5.18 10.31 6.47
N ASP A 24 -5.19 11.50 7.06
CA ASP A 24 -4.55 11.78 8.35
C ASP A 24 -5.26 11.05 9.50
N ARG A 25 -6.60 11.08 9.51
CA ARG A 25 -7.39 10.30 10.46
C ARG A 25 -7.08 8.81 10.33
N ARG A 26 -7.00 8.30 9.10
CA ARG A 26 -6.74 6.88 8.85
C ARG A 26 -5.34 6.46 9.29
N MET A 27 -4.32 7.30 9.09
CA MET A 27 -2.97 7.02 9.59
C MET A 27 -2.93 6.98 11.11
N SER A 28 -3.67 7.88 11.77
CA SER A 28 -3.79 7.91 13.22
C SER A 28 -4.46 6.65 13.77
N GLU A 29 -5.57 6.23 13.15
CA GLU A 29 -6.27 4.97 13.48
C GLU A 29 -5.35 3.75 13.34
N HIS A 30 -4.62 3.65 12.22
CA HIS A 30 -3.69 2.55 11.99
C HIS A 30 -2.55 2.52 13.01
N ARG A 31 -2.02 3.68 13.41
CA ARG A 31 -0.96 3.81 14.44
C ARG A 31 -1.45 3.41 15.83
N ARG A 32 -2.73 3.64 16.15
CA ARG A 32 -3.34 3.17 17.41
C ARG A 32 -3.59 1.66 17.43
N GLY A 33 -3.47 0.99 16.29
CA GLY A 33 -3.77 -0.44 16.18
C GLY A 33 -5.26 -0.73 16.04
N ASP A 34 -6.06 0.24 15.58
CA ASP A 34 -7.53 0.12 15.43
C ASP A 34 -7.94 -0.89 14.33
N SER A 35 -7.01 -1.64 13.74
CA SER A 35 -7.30 -2.77 12.85
C SER A 35 -6.45 -3.99 13.18
N ASP A 36 -7.05 -5.18 13.07
CA ASP A 36 -6.37 -6.47 13.32
C ASP A 36 -5.09 -6.65 12.49
N PHE A 37 -5.07 -6.08 11.28
CA PHE A 37 -3.91 -6.18 10.41
C PHE A 37 -2.79 -5.25 10.86
N THR A 38 -3.10 -4.01 11.25
CA THR A 38 -2.07 -3.03 11.64
C THR A 38 -1.51 -3.30 13.02
N SER A 39 -2.34 -3.73 13.97
CA SER A 39 -1.89 -4.14 15.31
C SER A 39 -0.88 -5.30 15.25
N ARG A 40 -1.12 -6.30 14.37
CA ARG A 40 -0.23 -7.47 14.22
C ARG A 40 1.09 -7.18 13.51
N ASN A 41 1.13 -6.17 12.64
CA ASN A 41 2.30 -5.90 11.81
C ASN A 41 3.17 -4.74 12.33
N GLY A 42 2.67 -3.92 13.26
CA GLY A 42 3.44 -2.89 13.97
C GLY A 42 3.65 -1.61 13.17
N GLU A 43 4.83 -0.99 13.33
CA GLU A 43 5.17 0.26 12.66
C GLU A 43 5.15 0.14 11.12
N PHE A 44 4.66 1.19 10.47
CA PHE A 44 4.56 1.28 9.03
C PHE A 44 4.93 2.67 8.52
N ASP A 45 5.32 2.71 7.25
CA ASP A 45 5.52 3.93 6.48
C ASP A 45 4.39 4.06 5.44
N LEU A 46 3.86 5.27 5.25
CA LEU A 46 3.01 5.61 4.12
C LEU A 46 3.91 5.87 2.92
N ILE A 47 3.90 4.98 1.93
CA ILE A 47 4.89 4.99 0.84
C ILE A 47 4.30 5.51 -0.48
N PHE A 48 2.98 5.58 -0.57
CA PHE A 48 2.26 6.02 -1.77
C PHE A 48 0.84 6.41 -1.43
N TYR A 49 0.32 7.43 -2.11
CA TYR A 49 -1.12 7.66 -2.21
C TYR A 49 -1.47 8.39 -3.52
N GLU A 50 -2.70 8.20 -3.99
CA GLU A 50 -3.33 9.01 -5.04
C GLU A 50 -4.61 9.63 -4.48
N ALA A 51 -4.84 10.91 -4.78
CA ALA A 51 -5.99 11.68 -4.34
C ALA A 51 -6.98 11.89 -5.49
N TYR A 52 -8.27 11.75 -5.20
CA TYR A 52 -9.36 11.83 -6.16
C TYR A 52 -10.48 12.70 -5.61
N LEU A 53 -11.10 13.50 -6.47
CA LEU A 53 -12.29 14.28 -6.10
C LEU A 53 -13.52 13.38 -5.99
N ASN A 54 -13.67 12.42 -6.92
CA ASN A 54 -14.79 11.48 -6.95
C ASN A 54 -14.45 10.17 -6.23
N LYS A 55 -15.41 9.64 -5.47
CA LYS A 55 -15.25 8.36 -4.75
C LYS A 55 -15.08 7.17 -5.70
N LYS A 56 -15.87 7.13 -6.77
CA LYS A 56 -15.89 6.00 -7.72
C LYS A 56 -14.55 5.89 -8.45
N ASP A 57 -13.93 7.01 -8.81
CA ASP A 57 -12.61 7.02 -9.45
C ASP A 57 -11.56 6.41 -8.51
N ALA A 58 -11.63 6.77 -7.22
CA ALA A 58 -10.74 6.22 -6.20
C ALA A 58 -10.96 4.71 -5.98
N GLU A 59 -12.21 4.24 -6.00
CA GLU A 59 -12.55 2.80 -5.93
C GLU A 59 -12.07 2.03 -7.17
N VAL A 60 -12.18 2.61 -8.36
CA VAL A 60 -11.65 2.02 -9.61
C VAL A 60 -10.14 1.90 -9.53
N ALA A 61 -9.45 2.94 -9.08
CA ALA A 61 -8.01 2.92 -8.89
C ALA A 61 -7.57 1.89 -7.84
N GLU A 62 -8.28 1.80 -6.70
CA GLU A 62 -7.99 0.79 -5.68
C GLU A 62 -8.12 -0.63 -6.25
N LYS A 63 -9.20 -0.92 -6.98
CA LYS A 63 -9.41 -2.21 -7.67
C LYS A 63 -8.29 -2.48 -8.67
N TYR A 64 -7.93 -1.49 -9.47
CA TYR A 64 -6.84 -1.59 -10.44
C TYR A 64 -5.52 -1.92 -9.75
N PHE A 65 -5.08 -1.15 -8.74
CA PHE A 65 -3.83 -1.40 -8.02
C PHE A 65 -3.83 -2.68 -7.17
N LYS A 66 -4.99 -3.28 -6.91
CA LYS A 66 -5.13 -4.61 -6.32
C LYS A 66 -5.09 -5.74 -7.35
N SER A 67 -5.29 -5.47 -8.65
CA SER A 67 -5.15 -6.44 -9.76
C SER A 67 -3.70 -6.86 -10.02
N GLY A 68 -3.49 -7.89 -10.86
CA GLY A 68 -2.14 -8.35 -11.25
C GLY A 68 -1.33 -7.26 -11.93
N HIS A 69 -1.80 -6.78 -13.08
CA HIS A 69 -1.12 -5.73 -13.84
C HIS A 69 -0.96 -4.42 -13.05
N GLY A 70 -1.98 -4.00 -12.29
CA GLY A 70 -1.86 -2.81 -11.47
C GLY A 70 -0.83 -2.93 -10.34
N ARG A 71 -0.52 -4.14 -9.85
CA ARG A 71 0.60 -4.36 -8.91
C ARG A 71 1.94 -4.10 -9.57
N GLU A 72 2.12 -4.50 -10.82
CA GLU A 72 3.36 -4.26 -11.59
C GLU A 72 3.55 -2.77 -11.83
N VAL A 73 2.50 -2.05 -12.23
CA VAL A 73 2.53 -0.60 -12.41
C VAL A 73 2.87 0.11 -11.09
N LEU A 74 2.23 -0.27 -9.98
CA LEU A 74 2.53 0.30 -8.67
C LEU A 74 3.97 0.00 -8.23
N ALA A 75 4.48 -1.22 -8.47
CA ALA A 75 5.87 -1.57 -8.19
C ALA A 75 6.84 -0.74 -9.04
N GLY A 76 6.51 -0.47 -10.30
CA GLY A 76 7.25 0.44 -11.17
C GLY A 76 7.30 1.87 -10.64
N LYS A 77 6.16 2.41 -10.17
CA LYS A 77 6.10 3.72 -9.52
C LYS A 77 7.00 3.80 -8.27
N LEU A 78 7.12 2.70 -7.53
CA LEU A 78 7.87 2.61 -6.28
C LEU A 78 9.25 1.95 -6.43
N LYS A 79 9.76 1.76 -7.65
CA LYS A 79 10.97 0.96 -7.91
C LYS A 79 12.20 1.40 -7.12
N ASN A 80 12.38 2.71 -6.94
CA ASN A 80 13.52 3.28 -6.23
C ASN A 80 13.36 3.17 -4.71
N TYR A 81 12.12 3.13 -4.21
CA TYR A 81 11.82 3.00 -2.79
C TYR A 81 11.85 1.54 -2.34
N LEU A 82 11.22 0.65 -3.11
CA LEU A 82 11.18 -0.79 -2.81
C LEU A 82 12.52 -1.50 -3.10
N GLY A 83 13.39 -0.87 -3.89
CA GLY A 83 14.61 -1.48 -4.40
C GLY A 83 14.33 -2.48 -5.52
N ALA A 84 15.38 -2.93 -6.22
CA ALA A 84 15.25 -4.02 -7.16
C ALA A 84 14.65 -5.24 -6.46
N PRO A 85 13.68 -5.97 -7.06
CA PRO A 85 13.19 -7.20 -6.46
C PRO A 85 14.39 -8.09 -6.20
N HIS A 86 14.57 -8.50 -4.94
CA HIS A 86 15.54 -9.53 -4.59
C HIS A 86 15.15 -10.75 -5.43
N ARG A 87 15.87 -10.97 -6.54
CA ARG A 87 15.67 -12.16 -7.38
C ARG A 87 15.87 -13.31 -6.42
N ARG A 88 14.82 -14.09 -6.14
CA ARG A 88 15.01 -15.41 -5.56
C ARG A 88 15.89 -16.13 -6.57
N THR A 89 17.16 -16.31 -6.23
CA THR A 89 18.05 -17.22 -6.93
C THR A 89 17.33 -18.56 -6.90
N GLY A 90 16.72 -18.93 -8.03
CA GLY A 90 16.23 -20.28 -8.22
C GLY A 90 17.45 -21.18 -8.06
N GLY A 91 17.46 -21.96 -6.98
CA GLY A 91 18.36 -23.08 -6.85
C GLY A 91 18.07 -24.00 -8.02
N VAL A 92 19.00 -24.07 -8.95
CA VAL A 92 19.08 -25.13 -9.92
C VAL A 92 19.64 -26.32 -9.15
N ALA A 93 18.81 -27.34 -8.94
CA ALA A 93 19.24 -28.69 -8.63
C ALA A 93 18.84 -29.56 -9.82
#